data_AF-G7NF34-F1
#
_entry.id   AF-G7NF34-F1
#
_cell.length_a   1.000
_cell.length_b   1.000
_cell.length_c   1.000
_cell.angle_alpha   90.00
_cell.angle_beta   90.00
_cell.angle_gamma   90.00
#
_symmetry.space_group_name_H-M   'P 1'
#
loop_
_entity.id
_entity.type
_entity.pdbx_description
1 polymer ?
#
loop_
_entity_poly.entity_id
_entity_poly.type
_entity_poly.pdbx_seq_one_letter_code
_entity_poly.pdbx_strand_id
1 'polypeptide(L)'
;MAQTDVLLTKEPAPQTVPPCELPAKEYEVARNTGAYTSSGLATAGFRTAKYLLEEWFQNCYARYHQAFADRDQSERQRHESQQLASETQALAQRTQQDSTRRVGERLQDMHGWKSELQREVEALAAETDLLLAQRQRLERALDATEVPFSIATDNLQCRERRQHPNLVRDYVETELLKVPAAFGGRDLWAQRGGARQFMWTSQTPPPAPPQCLKNSYSSRKPSARTKGTCPEAELIRNIQELLKRTIMQAVSQIRLNRERKETCEMDWSDKVEAYNIDETCGRYHSQSTQVQAHPHSTAFQESASTPETWAKFTQDNLCRAQRERLASANLRVLVDCILRDTSEDLRLQCDAVNLAFGRRCEELEDARHKLQQHLHKTLREITDQEHNVAALKQAIKDKEAPLRVAQTRLYLRSHRPNVELCRDAAQFRLVSEVEELNMSLAALREKLLEAEQSLRNLEDTHMSLEKDITAMTNSLFIDRQKCMAHRTRYPTILQLAGYQ
;
A
#
# COMPACT_ATOMS: atom_id res chain seq x y z
N MET A 1 10.33 9.33 -54.25
CA MET A 1 10.50 9.29 -55.72
C MET A 1 9.24 9.86 -56.34
N ALA A 2 9.22 11.16 -56.62
CA ALA A 2 8.11 11.81 -57.33
C ALA A 2 8.35 11.63 -58.83
N GLN A 3 7.32 11.15 -59.54
CA GLN A 3 7.30 11.03 -60.99
C GLN A 3 7.65 12.36 -61.65
N THR A 4 8.86 12.43 -62.20
CA THR A 4 9.29 13.40 -63.21
C THR A 4 8.77 12.97 -64.57
N ASP A 5 7.46 12.91 -64.75
CA ASP A 5 6.82 12.55 -66.02
C ASP A 5 5.70 13.54 -66.36
N VAL A 6 6.00 14.84 -66.43
CA VAL A 6 5.11 15.81 -67.07
C VAL A 6 5.91 16.92 -67.75
N LEU A 7 6.77 16.61 -68.73
CA LEU A 7 7.35 17.66 -69.59
C LEU A 7 7.77 17.18 -70.98
N LEU A 8 7.04 16.24 -71.61
CA LEU A 8 7.30 15.89 -73.02
C LEU A 8 5.99 15.60 -73.76
N THR A 9 5.20 16.63 -73.99
CA THR A 9 4.22 16.75 -75.10
C THR A 9 3.50 18.10 -74.94
N LYS A 10 4.13 19.18 -75.37
CA LYS A 10 3.42 20.45 -75.63
C LYS A 10 3.62 20.80 -77.10
N GLU A 11 2.52 21.06 -77.79
CA GLU A 11 2.55 21.60 -79.15
C GLU A 11 3.44 22.85 -79.19
N PRO A 12 4.26 23.03 -80.24
CA PRO A 12 5.07 24.23 -80.39
C PRO A 12 4.17 25.47 -80.39
N ALA A 13 4.64 26.55 -79.76
CA ALA A 13 3.91 27.81 -79.70
C ALA A 13 3.43 28.21 -81.12
N PRO A 14 2.13 28.50 -81.32
CA PRO A 14 1.61 28.83 -82.63
C PRO A 14 2.32 30.06 -83.18
N GLN A 15 2.75 30.02 -84.45
CA GLN A 15 3.32 31.18 -85.13
C GLN A 15 2.33 32.35 -85.06
N THR A 16 2.71 33.44 -84.40
CA THR A 16 1.89 34.65 -84.29
C THR A 16 1.85 35.47 -85.57
N VAL A 17 2.73 35.18 -86.53
CA VAL A 17 2.79 35.90 -87.80
C VAL A 17 2.19 35.04 -88.93
N PRO A 18 1.09 35.48 -89.58
CA PRO A 18 0.46 34.73 -90.66
C PRO A 18 1.43 34.51 -91.84
N PRO A 19 1.43 33.33 -92.49
CA PRO A 19 2.29 33.03 -93.64
C PRO A 19 2.06 33.92 -94.88
N CYS A 20 1.01 34.76 -94.88
CA CYS A 20 0.49 35.46 -96.04
C CYS A 20 1.19 36.81 -96.38
N GLU A 21 2.25 37.19 -95.67
CA GLU A 21 3.09 38.36 -96.02
C GLU A 21 4.49 37.98 -96.51
N LEU A 22 4.67 36.77 -97.05
CA LEU A 22 5.93 36.35 -97.67
C LEU A 22 5.87 36.54 -99.20
N PRO A 23 6.65 37.46 -99.79
CA PRO A 23 6.84 37.46 -101.23
C PRO A 23 7.51 36.14 -101.67
N ALA A 24 7.04 35.56 -102.77
CA ALA A 24 7.54 34.29 -103.28
C ALA A 24 9.05 34.37 -103.57
N LYS A 25 9.80 33.40 -103.05
CA LYS A 25 11.24 33.30 -103.28
C LYS A 25 11.49 32.76 -104.68
N GLU A 26 11.46 33.63 -105.69
CA GLU A 26 11.93 33.28 -107.03
C GLU A 26 13.46 33.10 -106.99
N TYR A 27 13.92 31.89 -107.32
CA TYR A 27 15.33 31.52 -107.34
C TYR A 27 15.74 31.28 -108.79
N GLU A 28 16.54 32.18 -109.37
CA GLU A 28 17.34 31.88 -110.55
C GLU A 28 18.83 31.83 -110.17
N VAL A 29 19.45 30.66 -110.38
CA VAL A 29 20.90 30.46 -110.20
C VAL A 29 21.63 31.05 -111.39
N ALA A 30 22.17 32.26 -111.26
CA ALA A 30 23.25 32.72 -112.13
C ALA A 30 24.61 32.31 -111.53
N ARG A 31 25.28 31.33 -112.15
CA ARG A 31 26.70 31.01 -111.88
C ARG A 31 27.56 32.21 -112.30
N ASN A 32 28.18 32.89 -111.35
CA ASN A 32 29.11 33.99 -111.62
C ASN A 32 30.50 33.47 -112.04
N THR A 33 30.80 33.53 -113.35
CA THR A 33 32.16 33.41 -113.93
C THR A 33 32.60 34.76 -114.51
N GLY A 34 32.82 35.75 -113.65
CA GLY A 34 33.25 37.10 -114.05
C GLY A 34 34.44 37.62 -113.23
N ALA A 35 35.40 38.25 -113.89
CA ALA A 35 36.70 38.68 -113.35
C ALA A 35 36.65 39.87 -112.35
N TYR A 36 35.47 40.25 -111.84
CA TYR A 36 35.29 41.39 -110.92
C TYR A 36 34.38 41.07 -109.73
N THR A 37 34.36 39.81 -109.27
CA THR A 37 33.51 39.41 -108.15
C THR A 37 34.31 39.46 -106.85
N SER A 38 34.16 40.52 -106.06
CA SER A 38 34.73 40.59 -104.71
C SER A 38 33.79 39.91 -103.72
N SER A 39 33.89 38.58 -103.63
CA SER A 39 33.60 37.88 -102.38
C SER A 39 34.51 38.47 -101.30
N GLY A 40 33.92 38.87 -100.18
CA GLY A 40 34.51 39.80 -99.22
C GLY A 40 35.98 39.56 -98.85
N LEU A 41 36.74 40.65 -98.79
CA LEU A 41 37.88 40.89 -97.90
C LEU A 41 38.24 42.37 -98.01
N ALA A 42 38.03 43.11 -96.93
CA ALA A 42 38.27 44.54 -96.88
C ALA A 42 39.79 44.82 -96.71
N THR A 43 40.41 45.36 -97.74
CA THR A 43 41.71 46.04 -97.66
C THR A 43 41.61 47.39 -98.40
N ALA A 44 42.12 48.42 -97.74
CA ALA A 44 42.03 49.86 -98.01
C ALA A 44 41.96 50.36 -99.48
N GLY A 45 41.05 51.31 -99.72
CA GLY A 45 41.24 52.42 -100.67
C GLY A 45 40.46 52.37 -102.00
N PHE A 46 39.27 53.00 -102.02
CA PHE A 46 38.52 53.53 -103.19
C PHE A 46 38.28 52.61 -104.41
N ARG A 47 37.05 52.08 -104.52
CA ARG A 47 36.23 51.96 -105.75
C ARG A 47 34.77 51.69 -105.36
N THR A 48 33.85 52.28 -106.11
CA THR A 48 32.43 52.46 -105.79
C THR A 48 31.73 51.12 -105.54
N ALA A 49 31.41 50.82 -104.28
CA ALA A 49 30.61 49.68 -103.84
C ALA A 49 29.14 49.89 -104.24
N LYS A 50 28.84 49.84 -105.55
CA LYS A 50 27.47 49.92 -106.08
C LYS A 50 26.99 48.50 -106.34
N TYR A 51 26.00 48.07 -105.56
CA TYR A 51 25.29 46.81 -105.78
C TYR A 51 24.67 46.79 -107.19
N LEU A 52 24.69 45.63 -107.86
CA LEU A 52 23.78 45.40 -108.98
C LEU A 52 22.34 45.43 -108.45
N LEU A 53 21.38 45.87 -109.27
CA LEU A 53 19.98 46.01 -108.84
C LEU A 53 19.44 44.69 -108.25
N GLU A 54 19.79 43.57 -108.86
CA GLU A 54 19.47 42.20 -108.39
C GLU A 54 20.12 41.88 -107.04
N GLU A 55 21.40 42.22 -106.84
CA GLU A 55 22.13 41.98 -105.59
C GLU A 55 21.61 42.89 -104.46
N TRP A 56 21.16 44.11 -104.79
CA TRP A 56 20.48 45.00 -103.85
C TRP A 56 19.13 44.42 -103.42
N PHE A 57 18.31 43.95 -104.37
CA PHE A 57 17.04 43.29 -104.06
C PHE A 57 17.26 42.03 -103.21
N GLN A 58 18.24 41.18 -103.54
CA GLN A 58 18.59 40.00 -102.75
C GLN A 58 19.05 40.36 -101.32
N ASN A 59 19.86 41.41 -101.16
CA ASN A 59 20.28 41.88 -99.84
C ASN A 59 19.09 42.43 -99.03
N CYS A 60 18.22 43.21 -99.66
CA CYS A 60 17.00 43.75 -99.05
C CYS A 60 16.06 42.62 -98.61
N TYR A 61 15.82 41.62 -99.45
CA TYR A 61 15.01 40.44 -99.09
C TYR A 61 15.66 39.59 -98.00
N ALA A 62 16.97 39.34 -98.06
CA ALA A 62 17.68 38.61 -97.02
C ALA A 62 17.60 39.33 -95.66
N ARG A 63 17.75 40.66 -95.63
CA ARG A 63 17.60 41.46 -94.41
C ARG A 63 16.16 41.49 -93.90
N TYR A 64 15.17 41.54 -94.79
CA TYR A 64 13.75 41.47 -94.43
C TYR A 64 13.40 40.11 -93.80
N HIS A 65 13.81 39.00 -94.43
CA HIS A 65 13.58 37.66 -93.89
C HIS A 65 14.36 37.40 -92.59
N GLN A 66 15.58 37.91 -92.45
CA GLN A 66 16.34 37.83 -91.20
C GLN A 66 15.64 38.61 -90.08
N ALA A 67 15.22 39.85 -90.33
CA ALA A 67 14.50 40.66 -89.35
C ALA A 67 13.16 40.03 -88.95
N PHE A 68 12.47 39.37 -89.89
CA PHE A 68 11.27 38.60 -89.61
C PHE A 68 11.57 37.40 -88.69
N ALA A 69 12.59 36.60 -89.02
CA ALA A 69 13.00 35.45 -88.24
C ALA A 69 13.45 35.83 -86.82
N ASP A 70 14.22 36.93 -86.67
CA ASP A 70 14.66 37.43 -85.37
C ASP A 70 13.47 37.91 -84.52
N ARG A 71 12.48 38.59 -85.12
CA ARG A 71 11.27 39.05 -84.42
C ARG A 71 10.40 37.89 -83.96
N ASP A 72 10.14 36.93 -84.85
CA ASP A 72 9.38 35.72 -84.54
C ASP A 72 10.09 34.85 -83.49
N GLN A 73 11.42 34.73 -83.55
CA GLN A 73 12.21 34.07 -82.50
C GLN A 73 12.09 34.80 -81.16
N SER A 74 12.18 36.13 -81.14
CA SER A 74 12.03 36.94 -79.92
C SER A 74 10.61 36.86 -79.34
N GLU A 75 9.57 36.83 -80.17
CA GLU A 75 8.18 36.64 -79.75
C GLU A 75 7.98 35.26 -79.10
N ARG A 76 8.48 34.19 -79.73
CA ARG A 76 8.45 32.84 -79.14
C ARG A 76 9.20 32.79 -77.83
N GLN A 77 10.42 33.33 -77.76
CA GLN A 77 11.20 33.37 -76.52
C GLN A 77 10.49 34.14 -75.40
N ARG A 78 9.82 35.26 -75.71
CA ARG A 78 9.02 36.00 -74.72
C ARG A 78 7.82 35.18 -74.24
N HIS A 79 7.11 34.53 -75.16
CA HIS A 79 5.98 33.66 -74.82
C HIS A 79 6.43 32.48 -73.95
N GLU A 80 7.50 31.78 -74.36
CA GLU A 80 8.11 30.68 -73.60
C GLU A 80 8.59 31.14 -72.22
N SER A 81 9.23 32.31 -72.12
CA SER A 81 9.69 32.87 -70.84
C SER A 81 8.53 33.26 -69.92
N GLN A 82 7.47 33.88 -70.46
CA GLN A 82 6.27 34.23 -69.68
C GLN A 82 5.52 32.97 -69.23
N GLN A 83 5.40 31.99 -70.12
CA GLN A 83 4.80 30.70 -69.81
C GLN A 83 5.60 29.99 -68.71
N LEU A 84 6.92 29.87 -68.85
CA LEU A 84 7.80 29.28 -67.84
C LEU A 84 7.70 30.01 -66.49
N ALA A 85 7.70 31.35 -66.49
CA ALA A 85 7.54 32.14 -65.27
C ALA A 85 6.19 31.87 -64.59
N SER A 86 5.10 31.83 -65.36
CA SER A 86 3.76 31.53 -64.84
C SER A 86 3.65 30.09 -64.29
N GLU A 87 4.21 29.11 -65.00
CA GLU A 87 4.19 27.69 -64.62
C GLU A 87 5.03 27.46 -63.36
N THR A 88 6.22 28.04 -63.28
CA THR A 88 7.09 27.95 -62.09
C THR A 88 6.52 28.69 -60.89
N GLN A 89 5.89 29.86 -61.09
CA GLN A 89 5.18 30.57 -60.02
C GLN A 89 3.99 29.75 -59.50
N ALA A 90 3.18 29.17 -60.38
CA ALA A 90 2.05 28.33 -60.00
C ALA A 90 2.51 27.07 -59.26
N LEU A 91 3.59 26.43 -59.72
CA LEU A 91 4.20 25.29 -59.03
C LEU A 91 4.71 25.67 -57.64
N ALA A 92 5.42 26.80 -57.51
CA ALA A 92 5.91 27.30 -56.22
C ALA A 92 4.76 27.57 -55.24
N GLN A 93 3.67 28.21 -55.69
CA GLN A 93 2.49 28.45 -54.86
C GLN A 93 1.82 27.15 -54.41
N ARG A 94 1.64 26.18 -55.32
CA ARG A 94 1.04 24.88 -54.98
C ARG A 94 1.90 24.10 -53.97
N THR A 95 3.21 24.07 -54.16
CA THR A 95 4.14 23.40 -53.24
C THR A 95 4.16 24.07 -51.87
N GLN A 96 4.12 25.41 -51.82
CA GLN A 96 4.00 26.16 -50.56
C GLN A 96 2.68 25.84 -49.85
N GLN A 97 1.56 25.81 -50.57
CA GLN A 97 0.25 25.44 -50.02
C GLN A 97 0.23 24.01 -49.48
N ASP A 98 0.80 23.03 -50.19
CA ASP A 98 0.91 21.65 -49.70
C ASP A 98 1.76 21.59 -48.42
N SER A 99 2.86 22.34 -48.37
CA SER A 99 3.74 22.40 -47.21
C SER A 99 3.04 23.01 -46.00
N THR A 100 2.35 24.14 -46.17
CA THR A 100 1.53 24.78 -45.13
C THR A 100 0.42 23.84 -44.64
N ARG A 101 -0.23 23.10 -45.55
CA ARG A 101 -1.24 22.10 -45.19
C ARG A 101 -0.65 20.99 -44.32
N ARG A 102 0.51 20.42 -44.70
CA ARG A 102 1.16 19.36 -43.93
C ARG A 102 1.62 19.82 -42.54
N VAL A 103 2.11 21.05 -42.41
CA VAL A 103 2.39 21.67 -41.10
C VAL A 103 1.10 21.79 -40.28
N GLY A 104 -0.01 22.15 -40.90
CA GLY A 104 -1.33 22.17 -40.26
C GLY A 104 -1.79 20.79 -39.77
N GLU A 105 -1.63 19.74 -40.58
CA GLU A 105 -1.93 18.36 -40.18
C GLU A 105 -1.05 17.93 -38.99
N ARG A 106 0.25 18.26 -39.03
CA ARG A 106 1.19 18.01 -37.92
C ARG A 106 0.77 18.69 -36.62
N LEU A 107 0.29 19.94 -36.68
CA LEU A 107 -0.19 20.66 -35.50
C LEU A 107 -1.38 19.96 -34.83
N GLN A 108 -2.27 19.34 -35.61
CA GLN A 108 -3.39 18.58 -35.07
C GLN A 108 -2.89 17.34 -34.31
N ASP A 109 -1.95 16.59 -34.89
CA ASP A 109 -1.36 15.43 -34.22
C ASP A 109 -0.64 15.82 -32.93
N MET A 110 0.19 16.87 -32.98
CA MET A 110 0.91 17.41 -31.82
C MET A 110 -0.06 17.87 -30.72
N HIS A 111 -1.18 18.48 -31.12
CA HIS A 111 -2.25 18.84 -30.19
C HIS A 111 -2.90 17.61 -29.56
N GLY A 112 -3.15 16.54 -30.33
CA GLY A 112 -3.67 15.28 -29.79
C GLY A 112 -2.78 14.74 -28.68
N TRP A 113 -1.50 14.55 -28.97
CA TRP A 113 -0.55 13.98 -28.00
C TRP A 113 -0.32 14.87 -26.78
N LYS A 114 -0.19 16.19 -26.96
CA LYS A 114 -0.02 17.10 -25.80
C LYS A 114 -1.24 17.06 -24.87
N SER A 115 -2.46 16.98 -25.43
CA SER A 115 -3.68 16.87 -24.62
C SER A 115 -3.79 15.51 -23.90
N GLU A 116 -3.37 14.41 -24.54
CA GLU A 116 -3.35 13.10 -23.90
C GLU A 116 -2.32 13.01 -22.76
N LEU A 117 -1.09 13.51 -23.00
CA LEU A 117 -0.05 13.58 -21.98
C LEU A 117 -0.47 14.44 -20.80
N GLN A 118 -1.06 15.61 -21.04
CA GLN A 118 -1.56 16.48 -19.97
C GLN A 118 -2.60 15.77 -19.11
N ARG A 119 -3.59 15.10 -19.74
CA ARG A 119 -4.61 14.34 -19.03
C ARG A 119 -4.00 13.22 -18.18
N GLU A 120 -2.99 12.53 -18.71
CA GLU A 120 -2.33 11.45 -17.99
C GLU A 120 -1.50 11.96 -16.80
N VAL A 121 -0.82 13.10 -16.95
CA VAL A 121 -0.11 13.80 -15.86
C VAL A 121 -1.07 14.19 -14.73
N GLU A 122 -2.22 14.80 -15.07
CA GLU A 122 -3.26 15.16 -14.11
C GLU A 122 -3.83 13.94 -13.40
N ALA A 123 -4.04 12.85 -14.15
CA ALA A 123 -4.58 11.61 -13.58
C ALA A 123 -3.57 10.86 -12.69
N LEU A 124 -2.28 10.88 -13.03
CA LEU A 124 -1.20 10.39 -12.17
C LEU A 124 -1.08 11.22 -10.89
N ALA A 125 -1.23 12.54 -10.99
CA ALA A 125 -1.23 13.43 -9.82
C ALA A 125 -2.39 13.08 -8.87
N ALA A 126 -3.62 13.00 -9.40
CA ALA A 126 -4.80 12.63 -8.62
C ALA A 126 -4.68 11.25 -7.96
N GLU A 127 -4.18 10.24 -8.70
CA GLU A 127 -3.96 8.90 -8.13
C GLU A 127 -2.87 8.90 -7.04
N THR A 128 -1.83 9.74 -7.20
CA THR A 128 -0.78 9.92 -6.19
C THR A 128 -1.36 10.53 -4.90
N ASP A 129 -2.24 11.50 -5.01
CA ASP A 129 -2.90 12.14 -3.86
C ASP A 129 -3.81 11.14 -3.12
N LEU A 130 -4.57 10.32 -3.85
CA LEU A 130 -5.38 9.25 -3.26
C LEU A 130 -4.52 8.23 -2.51
N LEU A 131 -3.36 7.85 -3.08
CA LEU A 131 -2.47 6.89 -2.45
C LEU A 131 -1.72 7.48 -1.25
N LEU A 132 -1.39 8.78 -1.27
CA LEU A 132 -0.87 9.53 -0.12
C LEU A 132 -1.89 9.54 1.04
N ALA A 133 -3.16 9.79 0.74
CA ALA A 133 -4.22 9.72 1.76
C ALA A 133 -4.36 8.32 2.36
N GLN A 134 -4.29 7.26 1.53
CA GLN A 134 -4.30 5.88 2.02
C GLN A 134 -3.06 5.52 2.86
N ARG A 135 -1.88 6.02 2.48
CA ARG A 135 -0.65 5.88 3.29
C ARG A 135 -0.83 6.53 4.67
N GLN A 136 -1.36 7.74 4.72
CA GLN A 136 -1.62 8.43 5.98
C GLN A 136 -2.63 7.67 6.86
N ARG A 137 -3.65 7.07 6.25
CA ARG A 137 -4.63 6.24 6.97
C ARG A 137 -3.97 4.97 7.54
N LEU A 138 -3.07 4.32 6.80
CA LEU A 138 -2.27 3.19 7.31
C LEU A 138 -1.37 3.60 8.48
N GLU A 139 -0.73 4.76 8.41
CA GLU A 139 0.12 5.29 9.50
C GLU A 139 -0.72 5.51 10.76
N ARG A 140 -1.90 6.13 10.64
CA ARG A 140 -2.83 6.30 11.78
C ARG A 140 -3.32 4.98 12.35
N ALA A 141 -3.63 4.00 11.50
CA ALA A 141 -4.03 2.66 11.93
C ALA A 141 -2.90 1.95 12.68
N LEU A 142 -1.66 2.10 12.21
CA LEU A 142 -0.48 1.58 12.89
C LEU A 142 -0.30 2.23 14.27
N ASP A 143 -0.38 3.55 14.35
CA ASP A 143 -0.30 4.27 15.63
C ASP A 143 -1.41 3.86 16.60
N ALA A 144 -2.63 3.64 16.09
CA ALA A 144 -3.76 3.19 16.90
C ALA A 144 -3.53 1.80 17.53
N THR A 145 -2.66 0.96 16.95
CA THR A 145 -2.34 -0.38 17.51
C THR A 145 -1.45 -0.33 18.76
N GLU A 146 -0.78 0.79 19.03
CA GLU A 146 0.04 0.97 20.24
C GLU A 146 -0.81 0.94 21.51
N VAL A 147 -2.05 1.43 21.46
CA VAL A 147 -2.97 1.42 22.60
C VAL A 147 -3.35 -0.02 23.01
N PRO A 148 -3.85 -0.90 22.11
CA PRO A 148 -3.99 -2.33 22.38
C PRO A 148 -2.73 -2.99 22.94
N PHE A 149 -1.56 -2.68 22.40
CA PHE A 149 -0.30 -3.27 22.83
C PHE A 149 0.06 -2.89 24.27
N SER A 150 -0.09 -1.60 24.61
CA SER A 150 0.08 -1.10 25.98
C SER A 150 -0.91 -1.76 26.92
N ILE A 151 -2.20 -1.82 26.54
CA ILE A 151 -3.24 -2.47 27.35
C ILE A 151 -2.87 -3.93 27.63
N ALA A 152 -2.53 -4.73 26.62
CA ALA A 152 -2.15 -6.13 26.80
C ALA A 152 -0.93 -6.28 27.74
N THR A 153 0.07 -5.41 27.59
CA THR A 153 1.28 -5.41 28.42
C THR A 153 0.97 -5.02 29.87
N ASP A 154 0.20 -3.95 30.09
CA ASP A 154 -0.19 -3.48 31.43
C ASP A 154 -1.07 -4.51 32.15
N ASN A 155 -1.92 -5.23 31.41
CA ASN A 155 -2.76 -6.29 31.95
C ASN A 155 -1.91 -7.46 32.46
N LEU A 156 -0.88 -7.88 31.71
CA LEU A 156 0.08 -8.89 32.15
C LEU A 156 0.84 -8.43 33.42
N GLN A 157 1.39 -7.22 33.41
CA GLN A 157 2.12 -6.67 34.55
C GLN A 157 1.25 -6.51 35.81
N CYS A 158 -0.03 -6.15 35.66
CA CYS A 158 -0.95 -6.11 36.78
C CYS A 158 -1.15 -7.49 37.41
N ARG A 159 -1.25 -8.53 36.58
CA ARG A 159 -1.50 -9.91 37.02
C ARG A 159 -0.28 -10.58 37.64
N GLU A 160 0.93 -10.15 37.29
CA GLU A 160 2.16 -10.56 37.99
C GLU A 160 2.18 -10.15 39.48
N ARG A 161 1.34 -9.18 39.88
CA ARG A 161 1.23 -8.72 41.28
C ARG A 161 0.28 -9.56 42.14
N ARG A 162 -0.32 -10.63 41.60
CA ARG A 162 -1.16 -11.55 42.37
C ARG A 162 -0.32 -12.29 43.40
N GLN A 163 -0.94 -12.58 44.54
CA GLN A 163 -0.29 -13.31 45.63
C GLN A 163 -0.36 -14.82 45.42
N HIS A 164 0.66 -15.56 45.85
CA HIS A 164 0.59 -17.03 45.91
C HIS A 164 -0.53 -17.48 46.87
N PRO A 165 -1.28 -18.55 46.55
CA PRO A 165 -1.12 -19.46 45.40
C PRO A 165 -1.83 -19.02 44.11
N ASN A 166 -2.48 -17.85 44.08
CA ASN A 166 -3.29 -17.38 42.95
C ASN A 166 -2.49 -16.84 41.76
N LEU A 167 -1.17 -16.73 41.89
CA LEU A 167 -0.26 -16.47 40.78
C LEU A 167 -0.12 -17.75 39.92
N VAL A 168 -1.02 -17.90 38.95
CA VAL A 168 -1.13 -19.08 38.08
C VAL A 168 -1.24 -18.67 36.62
N ARG A 169 -0.66 -19.51 35.74
CA ARG A 169 -0.85 -19.43 34.28
C ARG A 169 -2.23 -19.94 33.91
N ASP A 170 -3.20 -19.04 33.94
CA ASP A 170 -4.58 -19.34 33.56
C ASP A 170 -4.87 -19.02 32.08
N TYR A 171 -6.12 -19.22 31.67
CA TYR A 171 -6.55 -19.00 30.29
C TYR A 171 -6.39 -17.53 29.86
N VAL A 172 -6.62 -16.57 30.76
CA VAL A 172 -6.46 -15.14 30.46
C VAL A 172 -4.99 -14.81 30.21
N GLU A 173 -4.09 -15.36 31.02
CA GLU A 173 -2.65 -15.19 30.77
C GLU A 173 -2.26 -15.80 29.43
N THR A 174 -2.79 -16.96 29.07
CA THR A 174 -2.55 -17.59 27.76
C THR A 174 -3.01 -16.73 26.59
N GLU A 175 -4.20 -16.12 26.70
CA GLU A 175 -4.74 -15.22 25.67
C GLU A 175 -4.00 -13.87 25.60
N LEU A 176 -3.36 -13.43 26.69
CA LEU A 176 -2.56 -12.21 26.74
C LEU A 176 -1.09 -12.43 26.32
N LEU A 177 -0.56 -13.64 26.51
CA LEU A 177 0.88 -13.92 26.60
C LEU A 177 1.67 -13.53 25.36
N LYS A 178 2.65 -12.66 25.58
CA LYS A 178 3.75 -12.40 24.68
C LYS A 178 4.66 -13.64 24.64
N VAL A 179 4.79 -14.32 23.50
CA VAL A 179 5.86 -15.33 23.35
C VAL A 179 7.20 -14.60 23.52
N PRO A 180 8.04 -14.95 24.51
CA PRO A 180 9.35 -14.32 24.65
C PRO A 180 10.17 -14.63 23.40
N ALA A 181 10.86 -13.62 22.86
CA ALA A 181 11.79 -13.73 21.74
C ALA A 181 13.08 -14.50 22.10
N ALA A 182 12.95 -15.61 22.83
CA ALA A 182 14.04 -16.43 23.33
C ALA A 182 13.75 -17.91 23.12
N PHE A 183 13.62 -18.32 21.86
CA PHE A 183 14.19 -19.58 21.39
C PHE A 183 14.73 -19.32 19.99
N GLY A 184 16.05 -19.13 19.93
CA GLY A 184 16.77 -19.05 18.67
C GLY A 184 16.71 -20.36 17.91
N GLY A 185 16.73 -20.25 16.59
CA GLY A 185 17.15 -21.33 15.72
C GLY A 185 16.01 -22.01 14.96
N ARG A 186 15.96 -21.66 13.67
CA ARG A 186 15.66 -22.54 12.54
C ARG A 186 14.19 -22.97 12.31
N ASP A 187 13.74 -22.55 11.13
CA ASP A 187 13.08 -23.44 10.16
C ASP A 187 11.67 -23.94 10.46
N LEU A 188 10.66 -23.05 10.51
CA LEU A 188 9.26 -23.45 10.25
C LEU A 188 8.40 -22.42 9.49
N TRP A 189 9.00 -21.52 8.69
CA TRP A 189 8.24 -20.67 7.75
C TRP A 189 8.73 -20.73 6.29
N ALA A 190 9.58 -21.71 5.94
CA ALA A 190 10.03 -21.93 4.57
C ALA A 190 9.06 -22.75 3.68
N GLN A 191 7.88 -23.14 4.18
CA GLN A 191 6.93 -23.98 3.40
C GLN A 191 5.47 -23.57 3.62
N ARG A 192 5.11 -22.32 3.30
CA ARG A 192 3.75 -21.90 2.91
C ARG A 192 3.73 -20.43 2.54
N GLY A 193 4.35 -20.15 1.41
CA GLY A 193 4.41 -18.84 0.81
C GLY A 193 5.14 -19.00 -0.50
N GLY A 194 4.42 -19.43 -1.53
CA GLY A 194 4.92 -19.40 -2.89
C GLY A 194 5.18 -17.96 -3.27
N ALA A 195 6.39 -17.48 -2.94
CA ALA A 195 6.98 -16.30 -3.52
C ALA A 195 7.19 -16.61 -5.00
N ARG A 196 6.13 -16.43 -5.79
CA ARG A 196 6.33 -16.01 -7.18
C ARG A 196 6.96 -14.63 -7.08
N GLN A 197 8.28 -14.64 -7.17
CA GLN A 197 9.06 -13.50 -7.58
C GLN A 197 8.50 -13.05 -8.94
N PHE A 198 7.57 -12.09 -8.91
CA PHE A 198 7.27 -11.29 -10.09
C PHE A 198 8.48 -10.38 -10.30
N MET A 199 9.50 -10.94 -10.96
CA MET A 199 10.39 -10.13 -11.77
C MET A 199 9.51 -9.44 -12.80
N TRP A 200 9.21 -8.17 -12.57
CA TRP A 200 8.77 -7.28 -13.63
C TRP A 200 9.98 -6.99 -14.51
N THR A 201 10.34 -7.93 -15.39
CA THR A 201 11.19 -7.62 -16.53
C THR A 201 10.32 -7.02 -17.63
N SER A 202 10.70 -5.82 -18.01
CA SER A 202 10.17 -5.04 -19.11
C SER A 202 10.22 -5.86 -20.40
N GLN A 203 9.05 -6.18 -20.96
CA GLN A 203 8.73 -6.55 -22.36
C GLN A 203 7.81 -7.77 -22.43
N THR A 204 6.50 -7.54 -22.45
CA THR A 204 5.44 -8.32 -23.14
C THR A 204 4.08 -7.64 -22.88
N PRO A 205 3.08 -7.77 -23.79
CA PRO A 205 1.79 -7.10 -23.66
C PRO A 205 0.95 -7.75 -22.53
N PRO A 206 -0.05 -7.05 -21.97
CA PRO A 206 -0.78 -7.56 -20.82
C PRO A 206 -1.64 -8.77 -21.21
N PRO A 207 -1.75 -9.81 -20.35
CA PRO A 207 -2.84 -10.76 -20.48
C PRO A 207 -4.16 -10.07 -20.09
N ALA A 208 -5.26 -10.61 -20.62
CA ALA A 208 -6.64 -10.24 -20.31
C ALA A 208 -6.89 -10.02 -18.79
N PRO A 209 -7.89 -9.19 -18.41
CA PRO A 209 -8.17 -8.89 -17.02
C PRO A 209 -8.31 -10.17 -16.22
N PRO A 210 -7.61 -10.33 -15.07
CA PRO A 210 -7.79 -11.53 -14.28
C PRO A 210 -9.23 -11.57 -13.78
N GLN A 211 -10.00 -12.50 -14.34
CA GLN A 211 -11.18 -13.05 -13.70
C GLN A 211 -10.82 -13.34 -12.25
N CYS A 212 -11.50 -12.66 -11.34
CA CYS A 212 -11.57 -13.00 -9.93
C CYS A 212 -10.21 -13.28 -9.25
N LEU A 213 -9.64 -12.28 -8.57
CA LEU A 213 -8.94 -12.52 -7.31
C LEU A 213 -9.96 -12.93 -6.21
N LYS A 214 -10.68 -14.01 -6.48
CA LYS A 214 -11.21 -14.92 -5.48
C LYS A 214 -10.16 -16.03 -5.35
N ASN A 215 -8.98 -15.73 -4.80
CA ASN A 215 -8.02 -16.73 -4.32
C ASN A 215 -6.82 -16.05 -3.65
N SER A 216 -7.10 -15.45 -2.50
CA SER A 216 -6.13 -15.37 -1.38
C SER A 216 -6.84 -15.18 -0.03
N TYR A 217 -8.12 -14.78 0.00
CA TYR A 217 -8.93 -14.72 1.24
C TYR A 217 -10.41 -15.09 1.03
N SER A 218 -10.70 -16.18 0.31
CA SER A 218 -12.06 -16.74 0.28
C SER A 218 -12.06 -18.26 0.18
N SER A 219 -11.63 -18.91 1.27
CA SER A 219 -12.11 -20.22 1.72
C SER A 219 -11.63 -20.48 3.15
N ARG A 220 -12.07 -19.66 4.11
CA ARG A 220 -12.29 -20.16 5.46
C ARG A 220 -13.78 -20.45 5.59
N LYS A 221 -14.20 -21.64 5.11
CA LYS A 221 -15.39 -22.27 5.66
C LYS A 221 -15.14 -22.47 7.16
N PRO A 222 -16.15 -22.29 8.03
CA PRO A 222 -16.01 -22.49 9.47
C PRO A 222 -15.86 -23.99 9.75
N SER A 223 -14.63 -24.49 9.67
CA SER A 223 -14.29 -25.81 10.18
C SER A 223 -14.13 -25.68 11.69
N ALA A 224 -15.16 -26.14 12.42
CA ALA A 224 -15.06 -26.39 13.84
C ALA A 224 -13.87 -27.31 14.15
N ARG A 225 -12.89 -26.80 14.92
CA ARG A 225 -12.28 -27.42 16.12
C ARG A 225 -10.84 -26.93 16.37
N THR A 226 -10.74 -26.06 17.38
CA THR A 226 -9.77 -26.13 18.50
C THR A 226 -8.31 -26.46 18.19
N LYS A 227 -7.44 -25.43 18.23
CA LYS A 227 -6.21 -25.35 19.05
C LYS A 227 -5.32 -24.19 18.59
N GLY A 228 -5.12 -23.22 19.47
CA GLY A 228 -4.17 -22.11 19.32
C GLY A 228 -4.83 -20.79 18.90
N THR A 229 -5.58 -20.18 19.81
CA THR A 229 -5.77 -18.72 19.78
C THR A 229 -4.38 -18.08 19.81
N CYS A 230 -4.07 -17.24 18.82
CA CYS A 230 -2.84 -16.47 18.84
C CYS A 230 -2.95 -15.46 20.00
N PRO A 231 -1.98 -15.39 20.91
CA PRO A 231 -2.05 -14.43 22.00
C PRO A 231 -2.19 -12.99 21.48
N GLU A 232 -2.95 -12.17 22.21
CA GLU A 232 -3.30 -10.78 21.84
C GLU A 232 -2.04 -9.96 21.49
N ALA A 233 -0.97 -10.08 22.28
CA ALA A 233 0.29 -9.39 22.03
C ALA A 233 1.01 -9.84 20.74
N GLU A 234 0.92 -11.12 20.39
CA GLU A 234 1.53 -11.67 19.16
C GLU A 234 0.71 -11.26 17.92
N LEU A 235 -0.63 -11.32 18.02
CA LEU A 235 -1.53 -10.81 16.98
C LEU A 235 -1.25 -9.33 16.68
N ILE A 236 -1.17 -8.48 17.72
CA ILE A 236 -0.89 -7.06 17.55
C ILE A 236 0.45 -6.83 16.84
N ARG A 237 1.52 -7.55 17.23
CA ARG A 237 2.82 -7.45 16.56
C ARG A 237 2.77 -7.85 15.09
N ASN A 238 2.05 -8.93 14.77
CA ASN A 238 1.90 -9.40 13.39
C ASN A 238 1.15 -8.38 12.53
N ILE A 239 0.11 -7.75 13.10
CA ILE A 239 -0.64 -6.67 12.45
C ILE A 239 0.25 -5.43 12.25
N GLN A 240 1.01 -5.02 13.27
CA GLN A 240 1.95 -3.91 13.16
C GLN A 240 2.98 -4.12 12.03
N GLU A 241 3.52 -5.34 11.93
CA GLU A 241 4.47 -5.69 10.87
C GLU A 241 3.81 -5.71 9.48
N LEU A 242 2.58 -6.22 9.38
CA LEU A 242 1.80 -6.17 8.14
C LEU A 242 1.56 -4.72 7.68
N LEU A 243 1.06 -3.86 8.58
CA LEU A 243 0.81 -2.45 8.29
C LEU A 243 2.10 -1.72 7.85
N LYS A 244 3.24 -1.95 8.53
CA LYS A 244 4.54 -1.39 8.13
C LYS A 244 4.96 -1.80 6.72
N ARG A 245 4.80 -3.08 6.37
CA ARG A 245 5.08 -3.58 5.01
C ARG A 245 4.18 -2.93 3.97
N THR A 246 2.89 -2.79 4.27
CA THR A 246 1.93 -2.15 3.37
C THR A 246 2.21 -0.65 3.19
N ILE A 247 2.64 0.05 4.25
CA ILE A 247 3.10 1.45 4.16
C ILE A 247 4.31 1.54 3.21
N MET A 248 5.29 0.65 3.34
CA MET A 248 6.46 0.62 2.44
C MET A 248 6.05 0.37 0.97
N GLN A 249 5.08 -0.51 0.73
CA GLN A 249 4.54 -0.75 -0.62
C GLN A 249 3.88 0.52 -1.18
N ALA A 250 3.07 1.22 -0.39
CA ALA A 250 2.44 2.49 -0.79
C ALA A 250 3.48 3.57 -1.09
N VAL A 251 4.51 3.73 -0.25
CA VAL A 251 5.62 4.67 -0.48
C VAL A 251 6.35 4.37 -1.79
N SER A 252 6.66 3.09 -2.04
CA SER A 252 7.31 2.67 -3.28
C SER A 252 6.46 3.00 -4.51
N GLN A 253 5.16 2.72 -4.45
CA GLN A 253 4.25 2.99 -5.56
C GLN A 253 4.04 4.50 -5.80
N ILE A 254 3.98 5.32 -4.73
CA ILE A 254 3.96 6.79 -4.84
C ILE A 254 5.20 7.30 -5.61
N ARG A 255 6.38 6.74 -5.31
CA ARG A 255 7.62 7.09 -6.02
C ARG A 255 7.53 6.75 -7.51
N LEU A 256 7.02 5.56 -7.85
CA LEU A 256 6.84 5.14 -9.24
C LEU A 256 5.85 6.04 -10.00
N ASN A 257 4.73 6.43 -9.37
CA ASN A 257 3.78 7.36 -9.98
C ASN A 257 4.41 8.71 -10.27
N ARG A 258 5.22 9.25 -9.35
CA ARG A 258 5.96 10.52 -9.54
C ARG A 258 6.97 10.43 -10.68
N GLU A 259 7.74 9.35 -10.74
CA GLU A 259 8.70 9.12 -11.84
C GLU A 259 8.00 9.07 -13.21
N ARG A 260 6.85 8.38 -13.31
CA ARG A 260 6.07 8.34 -14.56
C ARG A 260 5.43 9.68 -14.89
N LYS A 261 5.01 10.45 -13.89
CA LYS A 261 4.49 11.80 -14.06
C LYS A 261 5.55 12.71 -14.66
N GLU A 262 6.76 12.73 -14.08
CA GLU A 262 7.90 13.50 -14.58
C GLU A 262 8.26 13.11 -16.02
N THR A 263 8.26 11.81 -16.33
CA THR A 263 8.50 11.33 -17.71
C THR A 263 7.47 11.88 -18.69
N CYS A 264 6.18 11.88 -18.32
CA CYS A 264 5.11 12.40 -19.17
C CYS A 264 5.15 13.93 -19.27
N GLU A 265 5.57 14.63 -18.22
CA GLU A 265 5.75 16.09 -18.21
C GLU A 265 6.89 16.53 -19.13
N MET A 266 7.98 15.78 -19.17
CA MET A 266 9.08 16.02 -20.11
C MET A 266 8.62 15.85 -21.56
N ASP A 267 7.98 14.72 -21.88
CA ASP A 267 7.43 14.48 -23.23
C ASP A 267 6.41 15.57 -23.59
N TRP A 268 5.55 15.95 -22.66
CA TRP A 268 4.59 17.04 -22.86
C TRP A 268 5.28 18.37 -23.17
N SER A 269 6.33 18.71 -22.43
CA SER A 269 7.12 19.93 -22.65
C SER A 269 7.73 19.95 -24.05
N ASP A 270 8.37 18.85 -24.46
CA ASP A 270 8.94 18.71 -25.80
C ASP A 270 7.86 18.87 -26.88
N LYS A 271 6.66 18.30 -26.65
CA LYS A 271 5.53 18.43 -27.57
C LYS A 271 5.00 19.87 -27.65
N VAL A 272 4.97 20.60 -26.52
CA VAL A 272 4.55 22.01 -26.49
C VAL A 272 5.54 22.89 -27.24
N GLU A 273 6.84 22.70 -27.02
CA GLU A 273 7.87 23.47 -27.72
C GLU A 273 7.81 23.22 -29.24
N ALA A 274 7.76 21.96 -29.65
CA ALA A 274 7.62 21.60 -31.07
C ALA A 274 6.31 22.14 -31.68
N TYR A 275 5.19 22.10 -30.94
CA TYR A 275 3.93 22.70 -31.39
C TYR A 275 4.07 24.21 -31.64
N ASN A 276 4.75 24.95 -30.76
CA ASN A 276 4.93 26.41 -30.92
C ASN A 276 5.82 26.75 -32.12
N ILE A 277 6.84 25.92 -32.39
CA ILE A 277 7.69 26.04 -33.58
C ILE A 277 6.84 25.80 -34.83
N ASP A 278 6.10 24.70 -34.89
CA ASP A 278 5.26 24.35 -36.04
C ASP A 278 4.13 25.38 -36.25
N GLU A 279 3.59 25.96 -35.18
CA GLU A 279 2.57 27.01 -35.24
C GLU A 279 3.15 28.28 -35.87
N THR A 280 4.37 28.65 -35.49
CA THR A 280 5.09 29.78 -36.08
C THR A 280 5.37 29.52 -37.56
N CYS A 281 5.84 28.32 -37.89
CA CYS A 281 6.08 27.89 -39.27
C CYS A 281 4.80 27.96 -40.13
N GLY A 282 3.67 27.49 -39.60
CA GLY A 282 2.38 27.51 -40.28
C GLY A 282 1.84 28.92 -40.56
N ARG A 283 2.30 29.95 -39.82
CA ARG A 283 1.94 31.36 -40.02
C ARG A 283 2.79 32.06 -41.07
N TYR A 284 3.95 31.52 -41.46
CA TYR A 284 4.81 32.14 -42.46
C TYR A 284 4.24 32.04 -43.88
N HIS A 285 4.32 33.16 -44.60
CA HIS A 285 3.96 33.27 -46.01
C HIS A 285 4.95 34.18 -46.74
N SER A 286 4.87 34.27 -48.07
CA SER A 286 5.87 34.98 -48.89
C SER A 286 6.02 36.49 -48.59
N GLN A 287 5.04 37.11 -47.94
CA GLN A 287 5.09 38.53 -47.50
C GLN A 287 5.54 38.72 -46.04
N SER A 288 5.91 37.65 -45.33
CA SER A 288 6.29 37.73 -43.91
C SER A 288 7.67 38.37 -43.75
N THR A 289 7.79 39.37 -42.88
CA THR A 289 9.03 40.16 -42.68
C THR A 289 10.13 39.43 -41.91
N GLN A 290 9.80 38.30 -41.27
CA GLN A 290 10.71 37.52 -40.42
C GLN A 290 11.37 36.35 -41.18
N VAL A 291 11.09 36.19 -42.47
CA VAL A 291 11.62 35.08 -43.29
C VAL A 291 13.04 35.39 -43.76
N GLN A 292 13.97 34.47 -43.54
CA GLN A 292 15.38 34.59 -43.93
C GLN A 292 15.81 33.37 -44.77
N ALA A 293 16.88 33.53 -45.55
CA ALA A 293 17.47 32.43 -46.30
C ALA A 293 18.40 31.59 -45.41
N HIS A 294 18.15 30.28 -45.33
CA HIS A 294 18.99 29.32 -44.60
C HIS A 294 19.49 28.20 -45.54
N PRO A 295 20.58 28.44 -46.32
CA PRO A 295 21.02 27.55 -47.39
C PRO A 295 21.47 26.14 -46.95
N HIS A 296 21.78 25.95 -45.67
CA HIS A 296 22.27 24.67 -45.12
C HIS A 296 21.20 23.84 -44.42
N SER A 297 19.93 24.29 -44.40
CA SER A 297 18.83 23.63 -43.69
C SER A 297 18.14 22.52 -44.48
N THR A 298 18.59 22.20 -45.69
CA THR A 298 17.94 21.23 -46.59
C THR A 298 18.30 19.77 -46.30
N ALA A 299 19.27 19.50 -45.42
CA ALA A 299 19.71 18.14 -45.08
C ALA A 299 18.94 17.57 -43.88
N PHE A 300 18.56 16.30 -43.95
CA PHE A 300 18.03 15.57 -42.80
C PHE A 300 19.15 15.32 -41.79
N GLN A 301 18.85 15.51 -40.51
CA GLN A 301 19.76 15.12 -39.45
C GLN A 301 19.73 13.61 -39.26
N GLU A 302 20.89 12.96 -39.12
CA GLU A 302 21.00 11.51 -38.91
C GLU A 302 20.32 11.04 -37.60
N SER A 303 20.18 11.94 -36.62
CA SER A 303 19.50 11.68 -35.35
C SER A 303 17.98 11.89 -35.39
N ALA A 304 17.39 12.21 -36.54
CA ALA A 304 15.96 12.49 -36.65
C ALA A 304 15.11 11.22 -36.43
N SER A 305 14.01 11.37 -35.69
CA SER A 305 13.03 10.29 -35.51
C SER A 305 12.11 10.15 -36.73
N THR A 306 11.49 8.98 -36.88
CA THR A 306 10.43 8.75 -37.86
C THR A 306 9.07 9.00 -37.21
N PRO A 307 8.00 9.28 -37.98
CA PRO A 307 6.66 9.44 -37.42
C PRO A 307 6.22 8.24 -36.56
N GLU A 308 6.60 7.02 -36.94
CA GLU A 308 6.29 5.80 -36.22
C GLU A 308 7.03 5.73 -34.88
N THR A 309 8.32 6.06 -34.85
CA THR A 309 9.12 6.04 -33.61
C THR A 309 8.73 7.19 -32.68
N TRP A 310 8.35 8.34 -33.22
CA TRP A 310 7.79 9.46 -32.46
C TRP A 310 6.46 9.13 -31.79
N ALA A 311 5.49 8.57 -32.54
CA ALA A 311 4.19 8.21 -31.99
C ALA A 311 4.33 7.09 -30.94
N LYS A 312 5.17 6.08 -31.23
CA LYS A 312 5.44 4.97 -30.32
C LYS A 312 6.08 5.45 -29.01
N PHE A 313 6.99 6.42 -29.04
CA PHE A 313 7.62 6.96 -27.84
C PHE A 313 6.58 7.48 -26.84
N THR A 314 5.68 8.35 -27.30
CA THR A 314 4.63 8.91 -26.47
C THR A 314 3.61 7.85 -26.04
N GLN A 315 3.25 6.94 -26.95
CA GLN A 315 2.34 5.83 -26.63
C GLN A 315 2.92 4.90 -25.54
N ASP A 316 4.21 4.59 -25.60
CA ASP A 316 4.89 3.75 -24.60
C ASP A 316 4.94 4.46 -23.23
N ASN A 317 5.15 5.77 -23.20
CA ASN A 317 5.11 6.57 -21.97
C ASN A 317 3.72 6.53 -21.32
N LEU A 318 2.67 6.79 -22.11
CA LEU A 318 1.27 6.72 -21.66
C LEU A 318 0.90 5.32 -21.16
N CYS A 319 1.31 4.27 -21.88
CA CYS A 319 1.03 2.89 -21.46
C CYS A 319 1.68 2.55 -20.12
N ARG A 320 2.91 3.00 -19.88
CA ARG A 320 3.61 2.80 -18.60
C ARG A 320 2.94 3.59 -17.47
N ALA A 321 2.58 4.85 -17.71
CA ALA A 321 1.84 5.67 -16.75
C ALA A 321 0.51 5.03 -16.33
N GLN A 322 -0.26 4.55 -17.31
CA GLN A 322 -1.54 3.88 -17.05
C GLN A 322 -1.36 2.60 -16.23
N ARG A 323 -0.30 1.81 -16.46
CA ARG A 323 0.01 0.62 -15.67
C ARG A 323 0.26 0.96 -14.20
N GLU A 324 1.05 2.00 -13.92
CA GLU A 324 1.33 2.43 -12.54
C GLU A 324 0.07 2.97 -11.83
N ARG A 325 -0.82 3.65 -12.57
CA ARG A 325 -2.13 4.05 -12.02
C ARG A 325 -3.00 2.86 -11.66
N LEU A 326 -3.08 1.85 -12.53
CA LEU A 326 -3.82 0.62 -12.25
C LEU A 326 -3.22 -0.13 -11.05
N ALA A 327 -1.89 -0.19 -10.95
CA ALA A 327 -1.21 -0.77 -9.79
C ALA A 327 -1.56 -0.02 -8.49
N SER A 328 -1.59 1.31 -8.54
CA SER A 328 -1.99 2.17 -7.41
C SER A 328 -3.44 1.94 -6.99
N ALA A 329 -4.38 1.89 -7.95
CA ALA A 329 -5.78 1.64 -7.67
C ALA A 329 -5.99 0.26 -7.02
N ASN A 330 -5.32 -0.78 -7.51
CA ASN A 330 -5.35 -2.12 -6.92
C ASN A 330 -4.75 -2.13 -5.51
N LEU A 331 -3.65 -1.40 -5.29
CA LEU A 331 -3.03 -1.27 -3.97
C LEU A 331 -3.98 -0.60 -2.97
N ARG A 332 -4.70 0.45 -3.37
CA ARG A 332 -5.70 1.10 -2.50
C ARG A 332 -6.81 0.15 -2.05
N VAL A 333 -7.33 -0.68 -2.96
CA VAL A 333 -8.32 -1.71 -2.60
C VAL A 333 -7.74 -2.73 -1.62
N LEU A 334 -6.49 -3.16 -1.81
CA LEU A 334 -5.81 -4.05 -0.88
C LEU A 334 -5.64 -3.40 0.50
N VAL A 335 -5.25 -2.12 0.54
CA VAL A 335 -5.12 -1.34 1.78
C VAL A 335 -6.45 -1.29 2.53
N ASP A 336 -7.57 -1.03 1.84
CA ASP A 336 -8.89 -1.00 2.47
C ASP A 336 -9.28 -2.35 3.08
N CYS A 337 -8.98 -3.46 2.39
CA CYS A 337 -9.19 -4.80 2.93
C CYS A 337 -8.32 -5.06 4.17
N ILE A 338 -7.01 -4.76 4.11
CA ILE A 338 -6.09 -4.96 5.24
C ILE A 338 -6.54 -4.14 6.45
N LEU A 339 -6.93 -2.89 6.27
CA LEU A 339 -7.37 -2.02 7.37
C LEU A 339 -8.65 -2.54 8.03
N ARG A 340 -9.61 -3.02 7.23
CA ARG A 340 -10.84 -3.63 7.76
C ARG A 340 -10.51 -4.91 8.52
N ASP A 341 -9.85 -5.85 7.87
CA ASP A 341 -9.62 -7.20 8.42
C ASP A 341 -8.77 -7.13 9.71
N THR A 342 -7.72 -6.29 9.73
CA THR A 342 -6.89 -6.13 10.94
C THR A 342 -7.64 -5.43 12.09
N SER A 343 -8.50 -4.45 11.80
CA SER A 343 -9.32 -3.80 12.82
C SER A 343 -10.38 -4.73 13.43
N GLU A 344 -10.96 -5.63 12.62
CA GLU A 344 -11.91 -6.66 13.06
C GLU A 344 -11.21 -7.72 13.91
N ASP A 345 -10.06 -8.23 13.46
CA ASP A 345 -9.25 -9.22 14.19
C ASP A 345 -8.84 -8.70 15.59
N LEU A 346 -8.37 -7.44 15.67
CA LEU A 346 -8.01 -6.81 16.95
C LEU A 346 -9.19 -6.68 17.90
N ARG A 347 -10.40 -6.44 17.38
CA ARG A 347 -11.60 -6.34 18.22
C ARG A 347 -12.12 -7.69 18.67
N LEU A 348 -12.14 -8.68 17.77
CA LEU A 348 -12.50 -10.04 18.13
C LEU A 348 -11.57 -10.60 19.19
N GLN A 349 -10.26 -10.36 19.09
CA GLN A 349 -9.31 -10.79 20.11
C GLN A 349 -9.51 -10.04 21.43
N CYS A 350 -9.81 -8.74 21.37
CA CYS A 350 -10.14 -7.97 22.56
C CYS A 350 -11.35 -8.54 23.31
N ASP A 351 -12.40 -8.91 22.58
CA ASP A 351 -13.63 -9.48 23.13
C ASP A 351 -13.40 -10.88 23.70
N ALA A 352 -12.56 -11.71 23.04
CA ALA A 352 -12.14 -13.01 23.55
C ALA A 352 -11.43 -12.90 24.90
N VAL A 353 -10.48 -11.96 25.02
CA VAL A 353 -9.76 -11.70 26.28
C VAL A 353 -10.69 -11.12 27.36
N ASN A 354 -11.60 -10.21 27.00
CA ASN A 354 -12.62 -9.67 27.91
C ASN A 354 -13.51 -10.79 28.48
N LEU A 355 -13.94 -11.71 27.62
CA LEU A 355 -14.74 -12.87 28.03
C LEU A 355 -13.94 -13.80 28.95
N ALA A 356 -12.66 -14.02 28.65
CA ALA A 356 -11.77 -14.80 29.51
C ALA A 356 -11.62 -14.15 30.90
N PHE A 357 -11.44 -12.84 30.98
CA PHE A 357 -11.43 -12.10 32.24
C PHE A 357 -12.75 -12.23 33.01
N GLY A 358 -13.88 -12.12 32.31
CA GLY A 358 -15.21 -12.29 32.90
C GLY A 358 -15.35 -13.66 33.58
N ARG A 359 -15.05 -14.74 32.84
CA ARG A 359 -15.07 -16.12 33.38
C ARG A 359 -14.12 -16.28 34.57
N ARG A 360 -12.92 -15.70 34.49
CA ARG A 360 -11.95 -15.80 35.59
C ARG A 360 -12.42 -15.08 36.85
N CYS A 361 -13.09 -13.93 36.69
CA CYS A 361 -13.68 -13.21 37.82
C CYS A 361 -14.81 -14.02 38.45
N GLU A 362 -15.69 -14.63 37.67
CA GLU A 362 -16.76 -15.51 38.16
C GLU A 362 -16.19 -16.70 38.96
N GLU A 363 -15.18 -17.40 38.41
CA GLU A 363 -14.50 -18.49 39.11
C GLU A 363 -13.91 -18.07 40.46
N LEU A 364 -13.23 -16.92 40.49
CA LEU A 364 -12.61 -16.37 41.70
C LEU A 364 -13.68 -15.89 42.72
N GLU A 365 -14.78 -15.31 42.26
CA GLU A 365 -15.90 -14.91 43.12
C GLU A 365 -16.58 -16.11 43.76
N ASP A 366 -16.81 -17.19 43.01
CA ASP A 366 -17.37 -18.45 43.51
C ASP A 366 -16.44 -19.11 44.54
N ALA A 367 -15.14 -19.18 44.24
CA ALA A 367 -14.14 -19.72 45.16
C ALA A 367 -14.10 -18.91 46.47
N ARG A 368 -14.08 -17.56 46.38
CA ARG A 368 -14.10 -16.67 47.54
C ARG A 368 -15.36 -16.87 48.37
N HIS A 369 -16.54 -16.96 47.75
CA HIS A 369 -17.79 -17.19 48.47
C HIS A 369 -17.78 -18.53 49.22
N LYS A 370 -17.27 -19.61 48.60
CA LYS A 370 -17.13 -20.91 49.26
C LYS A 370 -16.19 -20.83 50.47
N LEU A 371 -15.05 -20.16 50.35
CA LEU A 371 -14.13 -19.95 51.46
C LEU A 371 -14.77 -19.14 52.59
N GLN A 372 -15.52 -18.08 52.27
CA GLN A 372 -16.27 -17.29 53.27
C GLN A 372 -17.33 -18.13 53.99
N GLN A 373 -18.05 -18.99 53.27
CA GLN A 373 -19.01 -19.92 53.87
C GLN A 373 -18.33 -20.92 54.82
N HIS A 374 -17.17 -21.46 54.42
CA HIS A 374 -16.38 -22.36 55.27
C HIS A 374 -15.86 -21.63 56.51
N LEU A 375 -15.35 -20.41 56.37
CA LEU A 375 -14.90 -19.58 57.50
C LEU A 375 -16.03 -19.40 58.53
N HIS A 376 -17.24 -19.08 58.08
CA HIS A 376 -18.39 -18.92 58.97
C HIS A 376 -18.81 -20.24 59.67
N LYS A 377 -18.60 -21.40 59.03
CA LYS A 377 -18.83 -22.71 59.67
C LYS A 377 -17.74 -23.01 60.71
N THR A 378 -16.47 -22.78 60.37
CA THR A 378 -15.34 -22.97 61.30
C THR A 378 -15.48 -22.08 62.54
N LEU A 379 -15.88 -20.81 62.37
CA LEU A 379 -16.12 -19.91 63.50
C LEU A 379 -17.23 -20.43 64.44
N ARG A 380 -18.30 -21.01 63.90
CA ARG A 380 -19.33 -21.65 64.72
C ARG A 380 -18.80 -22.87 65.47
N GLU A 381 -18.03 -23.73 64.80
CA GLU A 381 -17.40 -24.90 65.43
C GLU A 381 -16.42 -24.50 66.53
N ILE A 382 -15.66 -23.42 66.35
CA ILE A 382 -14.78 -22.84 67.39
C ILE A 382 -15.63 -22.48 68.61
N THR A 383 -16.71 -21.73 68.43
CA THR A 383 -17.61 -21.36 69.53
C THR A 383 -18.19 -22.59 70.22
N ASP A 384 -18.69 -23.57 69.48
CA ASP A 384 -19.26 -24.80 70.06
C ASP A 384 -18.18 -25.59 70.84
N GLN A 385 -16.96 -25.64 70.33
CA GLN A 385 -15.84 -26.32 70.98
C GLN A 385 -15.32 -25.58 72.22
N GLU A 386 -15.34 -24.24 72.23
CA GLU A 386 -15.07 -23.43 73.43
C GLU A 386 -16.07 -23.75 74.55
N HIS A 387 -17.37 -23.84 74.21
CA HIS A 387 -18.40 -24.25 75.16
C HIS A 387 -18.18 -25.68 75.67
N ASN A 388 -17.80 -26.62 74.79
CA ASN A 388 -17.47 -28.00 75.17
C ASN A 388 -16.25 -28.07 76.12
N VAL A 389 -15.18 -27.33 75.83
CA VAL A 389 -14.00 -27.20 76.71
C VAL A 389 -14.40 -26.64 78.08
N ALA A 390 -15.25 -25.62 78.12
CA ALA A 390 -15.75 -25.05 79.38
C ALA A 390 -16.58 -26.07 80.18
N ALA A 391 -17.47 -26.82 79.51
CA ALA A 391 -18.27 -27.86 80.14
C ALA A 391 -17.41 -29.01 80.70
N LEU A 392 -16.39 -29.47 79.96
CA LEU A 392 -15.45 -30.49 80.42
C LEU A 392 -14.64 -30.02 81.64
N LYS A 393 -14.14 -28.77 81.62
CA LYS A 393 -13.46 -28.16 82.78
C LYS A 393 -14.37 -28.12 84.02
N GLN A 394 -15.63 -27.75 83.84
CA GLN A 394 -16.61 -27.74 84.93
C GLN A 394 -16.88 -29.16 85.46
N ALA A 395 -17.07 -30.15 84.57
CA ALA A 395 -17.32 -31.54 84.95
C ALA A 395 -16.14 -32.20 85.70
N ILE A 396 -14.90 -31.79 85.40
CA ILE A 396 -13.70 -32.18 86.16
C ILE A 396 -13.77 -31.59 87.56
N LYS A 397 -13.97 -30.27 87.67
CA LYS A 397 -14.08 -29.56 88.96
C LYS A 397 -15.16 -30.14 89.86
N ASP A 398 -16.32 -30.49 89.30
CA ASP A 398 -17.44 -31.08 90.05
C ASP A 398 -17.10 -32.46 90.63
N LYS A 399 -16.22 -33.24 89.97
CA LYS A 399 -15.79 -34.57 90.45
C LYS A 399 -14.61 -34.54 91.43
N GLU A 400 -13.85 -33.44 91.47
CA GLU A 400 -12.75 -33.30 92.44
C GLU A 400 -13.24 -33.19 93.89
N ALA A 401 -14.40 -32.56 94.13
CA ALA A 401 -14.93 -32.41 95.48
C ALA A 401 -15.36 -33.75 96.12
N PRO A 402 -16.16 -34.62 95.44
CA PRO A 402 -16.43 -35.97 95.92
C PRO A 402 -15.16 -36.81 96.12
N LEU A 403 -14.19 -36.72 95.21
CA LEU A 403 -12.92 -37.45 95.32
C LEU A 403 -12.17 -37.06 96.61
N ARG A 404 -12.04 -35.75 96.89
CA ARG A 404 -11.42 -35.27 98.13
C ARG A 404 -12.15 -35.80 99.36
N VAL A 405 -13.48 -35.79 99.37
CA VAL A 405 -14.27 -36.34 100.48
C VAL A 405 -13.97 -37.82 100.70
N ALA A 406 -13.98 -38.63 99.65
CA ALA A 406 -13.70 -40.07 99.75
C ALA A 406 -12.25 -40.35 100.21
N GLN A 407 -11.27 -39.61 99.68
CA GLN A 407 -9.87 -39.70 100.10
C GLN A 407 -9.64 -39.28 101.55
N THR A 408 -10.24 -38.16 101.99
CA THR A 408 -10.16 -37.71 103.40
C THR A 408 -10.80 -38.73 104.33
N ARG A 409 -11.96 -39.31 103.96
CA ARG A 409 -12.59 -40.39 104.74
C ARG A 409 -11.66 -41.61 104.87
N LEU A 410 -11.00 -42.04 103.79
CA LEU A 410 -10.01 -43.13 103.82
C LEU A 410 -8.80 -42.80 104.70
N TYR A 411 -8.25 -41.58 104.58
CA TYR A 411 -7.13 -41.10 105.38
C TYR A 411 -7.46 -41.11 106.88
N LEU A 412 -8.61 -40.58 107.28
CA LEU A 412 -9.01 -40.62 108.69
C LEU A 412 -9.16 -42.06 109.19
N ARG A 413 -9.74 -42.95 108.36
CA ARG A 413 -9.92 -44.37 108.69
C ARG A 413 -8.61 -45.16 108.76
N SER A 414 -7.49 -44.67 108.22
CA SER A 414 -6.18 -45.32 108.34
C SER A 414 -5.52 -45.13 109.71
N HIS A 415 -6.07 -44.25 110.55
CA HIS A 415 -5.56 -43.97 111.90
C HIS A 415 -6.28 -44.80 112.98
N ARG A 416 -7.18 -45.72 112.59
CA ARG A 416 -7.88 -46.60 113.54
C ARG A 416 -6.86 -47.52 114.24
N PRO A 417 -6.87 -47.61 115.58
CA PRO A 417 -5.84 -48.35 116.32
C PRO A 417 -6.08 -49.87 116.30
N ASN A 418 -4.99 -50.65 116.23
CA ASN A 418 -4.98 -52.11 116.43
C ASN A 418 -6.03 -52.85 115.59
N VAL A 419 -6.91 -53.62 116.23
CA VAL A 419 -7.93 -54.47 115.59
C VAL A 419 -9.05 -53.66 114.91
N GLU A 420 -9.25 -52.40 115.30
CA GLU A 420 -10.23 -51.49 114.70
C GLU A 420 -9.82 -51.02 113.29
N LEU A 421 -8.57 -51.26 112.87
CA LEU A 421 -8.10 -51.11 111.48
C LEU A 421 -8.64 -52.25 110.60
N CYS A 422 -9.95 -52.49 110.68
CA CYS A 422 -10.65 -53.54 109.96
C CYS A 422 -10.96 -53.12 108.52
N ARG A 423 -10.79 -54.07 107.59
CA ARG A 423 -11.20 -53.96 106.18
C ARG A 423 -12.69 -54.30 106.04
N ASP A 424 -13.52 -53.43 106.57
CA ASP A 424 -14.98 -53.56 106.52
C ASP A 424 -15.57 -53.14 105.16
N ALA A 425 -16.88 -53.34 104.99
CA ALA A 425 -17.58 -53.01 103.74
C ALA A 425 -17.47 -51.52 103.37
N ALA A 426 -17.50 -50.61 104.36
CA ALA A 426 -17.34 -49.17 104.12
C ALA A 426 -15.93 -48.82 103.63
N GLN A 427 -14.90 -49.50 104.16
CA GLN A 427 -13.53 -49.39 103.69
C GLN A 427 -13.43 -49.80 102.22
N PHE A 428 -13.99 -50.95 101.83
CA PHE A 428 -13.96 -51.41 100.44
C PHE A 428 -14.73 -50.48 99.49
N ARG A 429 -15.91 -49.98 99.87
CA ARG A 429 -16.67 -49.07 99.00
C ARG A 429 -16.00 -47.73 98.80
N LEU A 430 -15.38 -47.15 99.84
CA LEU A 430 -14.62 -45.90 99.68
C LEU A 430 -13.41 -46.07 98.77
N VAL A 431 -12.71 -47.22 98.84
CA VAL A 431 -11.61 -47.54 97.91
C VAL A 431 -12.14 -47.62 96.48
N SER A 432 -13.22 -48.38 96.25
CA SER A 432 -13.87 -48.50 94.94
C SER A 432 -14.41 -47.17 94.41
N GLU A 433 -14.99 -46.31 95.25
CA GLU A 433 -15.44 -44.96 94.87
C GLU A 433 -14.26 -44.07 94.42
N VAL A 434 -13.13 -44.12 95.13
CA VAL A 434 -11.91 -43.40 94.73
C VAL A 434 -11.37 -43.92 93.41
N GLU A 435 -11.36 -45.23 93.19
CA GLU A 435 -10.95 -45.84 91.90
C GLU A 435 -11.86 -45.40 90.75
N GLU A 436 -13.18 -45.49 90.91
CA GLU A 436 -14.19 -45.06 89.94
C GLU A 436 -14.05 -43.56 89.58
N LEU A 437 -13.92 -42.70 90.59
CA LEU A 437 -13.76 -41.25 90.39
C LEU A 437 -12.44 -40.92 89.70
N ASN A 438 -11.35 -41.60 90.04
CA ASN A 438 -10.07 -41.42 89.37
C ASN A 438 -10.12 -41.85 87.90
N MET A 439 -10.76 -42.99 87.60
CA MET A 439 -10.97 -43.43 86.21
C MET A 439 -11.80 -42.40 85.42
N SER A 440 -12.89 -41.89 86.01
CA SER A 440 -13.74 -40.87 85.36
C SER A 440 -12.98 -39.55 85.14
N LEU A 441 -12.20 -39.10 86.12
CA LEU A 441 -11.36 -37.90 86.00
C LEU A 441 -10.26 -38.07 84.95
N ALA A 442 -9.63 -39.24 84.86
CA ALA A 442 -8.64 -39.54 83.82
C ALA A 442 -9.27 -39.44 82.42
N ALA A 443 -10.43 -40.07 82.20
CA ALA A 443 -11.15 -40.01 80.93
C ALA A 443 -11.59 -38.58 80.56
N LEU A 444 -12.08 -37.80 81.53
CA LEU A 444 -12.46 -36.40 81.29
C LEU A 444 -11.25 -35.51 80.97
N ARG A 445 -10.10 -35.73 81.62
CA ARG A 445 -8.85 -35.01 81.34
C ARG A 445 -8.32 -35.33 79.95
N GLU A 446 -8.39 -36.59 79.52
CA GLU A 446 -8.03 -36.99 78.16
C GLU A 446 -8.95 -36.32 77.13
N LYS A 447 -10.27 -36.33 77.34
CA LYS A 447 -11.21 -35.63 76.45
C LYS A 447 -11.04 -34.13 76.44
N LEU A 448 -10.67 -33.51 77.57
CA LEU A 448 -10.33 -32.10 77.60
C LEU A 448 -9.10 -31.81 76.72
N LEU A 449 -8.06 -32.64 76.81
CA LEU A 449 -6.85 -32.47 75.98
C LEU A 449 -7.17 -32.61 74.48
N GLU A 450 -7.92 -33.64 74.10
CA GLU A 450 -8.40 -33.81 72.71
C GLU A 450 -9.19 -32.58 72.25
N ALA A 451 -10.09 -32.06 73.12
CA ALA A 451 -10.94 -30.94 72.80
C ALA A 451 -10.14 -29.63 72.62
N GLU A 452 -9.17 -29.37 73.51
CA GLU A 452 -8.26 -28.23 73.41
C GLU A 452 -7.35 -28.31 72.19
N GLN A 453 -6.88 -29.51 71.81
CA GLN A 453 -6.11 -29.68 70.58
C GLN A 453 -6.98 -29.46 69.33
N SER A 454 -8.22 -29.95 69.33
CA SER A 454 -9.16 -29.69 68.23
C SER A 454 -9.46 -28.20 68.06
N LEU A 455 -9.59 -27.46 69.17
CA LEU A 455 -9.80 -26.01 69.14
C LEU A 455 -8.62 -25.28 68.48
N ARG A 456 -7.38 -25.60 68.87
CA ARG A 456 -6.18 -25.03 68.23
C ARG A 456 -6.12 -25.31 66.73
N ASN A 457 -6.45 -26.54 66.33
CA ASN A 457 -6.50 -26.89 64.91
C ASN A 457 -7.55 -26.05 64.15
N LEU A 458 -8.72 -25.80 64.76
CA LEU A 458 -9.75 -24.94 64.17
C LEU A 458 -9.29 -23.48 64.05
N GLU A 459 -8.62 -22.94 65.07
CA GLU A 459 -8.03 -21.60 65.03
C GLU A 459 -6.97 -21.47 63.91
N ASP A 460 -6.11 -22.47 63.74
CA ASP A 460 -5.15 -22.49 62.62
C ASP A 460 -5.87 -22.49 61.26
N THR A 461 -6.93 -23.31 61.11
CA THR A 461 -7.72 -23.31 59.87
C THR A 461 -8.44 -21.99 59.63
N HIS A 462 -8.92 -21.31 60.67
CA HIS A 462 -9.51 -19.98 60.58
C HIS A 462 -8.51 -18.99 59.99
N MET A 463 -7.30 -18.91 60.56
CA MET A 463 -6.26 -18.00 60.08
C MET A 463 -5.87 -18.29 58.62
N SER A 464 -5.81 -19.57 58.23
CA SER A 464 -5.55 -19.95 56.84
C SER A 464 -6.65 -19.50 55.89
N LEU A 465 -7.93 -19.72 56.25
CA LEU A 465 -9.07 -19.33 55.43
C LEU A 465 -9.15 -17.81 55.24
N GLU A 466 -8.89 -17.01 56.28
CA GLU A 466 -8.84 -15.55 56.18
C GLU A 466 -7.75 -15.06 55.21
N LYS A 467 -6.56 -15.68 55.29
CA LYS A 467 -5.46 -15.40 54.37
C LYS A 467 -5.84 -15.72 52.93
N ASP A 468 -6.46 -16.87 52.68
CA ASP A 468 -6.88 -17.27 51.34
C ASP A 468 -7.98 -16.35 50.78
N ILE A 469 -8.96 -15.95 51.60
CA ILE A 469 -9.99 -14.98 51.21
C ILE A 469 -9.37 -13.63 50.83
N THR A 470 -8.36 -13.19 51.57
CA THR A 470 -7.62 -11.95 51.28
C THR A 470 -6.89 -12.06 49.94
N ALA A 471 -6.20 -13.17 49.68
CA ALA A 471 -5.51 -13.42 48.41
C ALA A 471 -6.49 -13.50 47.22
N MET A 472 -7.66 -14.12 47.38
CA MET A 472 -8.72 -14.15 46.36
C MET A 472 -9.29 -12.77 46.09
N THR A 473 -9.52 -11.98 47.14
CA THR A 473 -10.03 -10.60 47.03
C THR A 473 -9.03 -9.70 46.31
N ASN A 474 -7.73 -9.83 46.59
CA ASN A 474 -6.68 -9.14 45.86
C ASN A 474 -6.66 -9.51 44.36
N SER A 475 -6.79 -10.80 44.05
CA SER A 475 -6.79 -11.29 42.66
C SER A 475 -7.99 -10.77 41.88
N LEU A 476 -9.18 -10.76 42.49
CA LEU A 476 -10.39 -10.16 41.92
C LEU A 476 -10.24 -8.66 41.68
N PHE A 477 -9.64 -7.94 42.62
CA PHE A 477 -9.39 -6.52 42.47
C PHE A 477 -8.45 -6.24 41.30
N ILE A 478 -7.38 -7.01 41.14
CA ILE A 478 -6.46 -6.88 40.00
C ILE A 478 -7.21 -7.07 38.68
N ASP A 479 -7.96 -8.17 38.52
CA ASP A 479 -8.63 -8.46 37.25
C ASP A 479 -9.74 -7.45 36.96
N ARG A 480 -10.63 -7.22 37.92
CA ARG A 480 -11.85 -6.44 37.71
C ARG A 480 -11.60 -4.93 37.71
N GLN A 481 -10.71 -4.43 38.56
CA GLN A 481 -10.50 -2.99 38.78
C GLN A 481 -9.22 -2.45 38.15
N LYS A 482 -8.20 -3.27 37.91
CA LYS A 482 -6.98 -2.84 37.22
C LYS A 482 -7.02 -3.22 35.75
N CYS A 483 -7.01 -4.52 35.45
CA CYS A 483 -6.97 -5.04 34.09
C CYS A 483 -8.15 -4.55 33.25
N MET A 484 -9.39 -4.85 33.68
CA MET A 484 -10.58 -4.48 32.91
C MET A 484 -10.77 -2.97 32.77
N ALA A 485 -10.30 -2.17 33.73
CA ALA A 485 -10.34 -0.71 33.62
C ALA A 485 -9.48 -0.20 32.44
N HIS A 486 -8.30 -0.76 32.21
CA HIS A 486 -7.48 -0.44 31.02
C HIS A 486 -8.20 -0.85 29.73
N ARG A 487 -8.86 -2.02 29.72
CA ARG A 487 -9.55 -2.55 28.53
C ARG A 487 -10.76 -1.70 28.10
N THR A 488 -11.36 -0.90 28.99
CA THR A 488 -12.42 0.05 28.60
C THR A 488 -11.94 1.12 27.59
N ARG A 489 -10.64 1.37 27.52
CA ARG A 489 -10.01 2.36 26.62
C ARG A 489 -9.56 1.76 25.28
N TYR A 490 -9.93 0.52 25.00
CA TYR A 490 -9.54 -0.14 23.75
C TYR A 490 -10.13 0.61 22.53
N PRO A 491 -9.35 0.91 21.48
CA PRO A 491 -9.82 1.75 20.37
C PRO A 491 -10.93 1.10 19.55
N THR A 492 -11.87 1.89 19.03
CA THR A 492 -12.97 1.41 18.17
C THR A 492 -12.46 0.85 16.84
N ILE A 493 -13.29 0.06 16.13
CA ILE A 493 -12.96 -0.46 14.79
C ILE A 493 -12.56 0.69 13.85
N LEU A 494 -13.26 1.82 13.91
CA LEU A 494 -12.97 2.99 13.07
C LEU A 494 -11.58 3.58 13.39
N GLN A 495 -11.25 3.75 14.67
CA GLN A 495 -9.93 4.23 15.09
C GLN A 495 -8.81 3.28 14.66
N LEU A 496 -9.02 1.96 14.83
CA LEU A 496 -8.06 0.94 14.39
C LEU A 496 -7.92 0.89 12.86
N ALA A 497 -8.97 1.24 12.12
CA ALA A 497 -8.94 1.37 10.66
C ALA A 497 -8.38 2.73 10.17
N GLY A 498 -7.86 3.56 11.07
CA GLY A 498 -7.19 4.83 10.77
C GLY A 498 -8.13 6.03 10.58
N TYR A 499 -9.40 5.93 10.95
CA TYR A 499 -10.36 7.03 10.96
C TYR A 499 -10.29 7.82 12.27
N GLN A 500 -10.50 9.13 12.20
CA GLN A 500 -10.59 10.02 13.36
C GLN A 500 -12.03 10.26 13.76
#